data_AF-A0A7Y0N3V3-F1
#
_entry.id   AF-A0A7Y0N3V3-F1
#
_cell.length_a   1.000
_cell.length_b   1.000
_cell.length_c   1.000
_cell.angle_alpha   90.00
_cell.angle_beta   90.00
_cell.angle_gamma   90.00
#
_symmetry.space_group_name_H-M   'P 1'
#
loop_
_entity.id
_entity.type
_entity.pdbx_description
1 polymer ?
#
loop_
_entity_poly.entity_id
_entity_poly.type
_entity_poly.pdbx_seq_one_letter_code
_entity_poly.pdbx_strand_id
1 'polypeptide(L)'
;LRQIAVEMDSAAGGDAYQAVCDKLEAWIDNPELTISGQLLELTKELGGLGKVGCALGMKFREENLAHGYQHYSQDIMETEVASSVEKQRQAEESDTLSFDEFLENYFAYLKQ
;
A
#
# COMPACT_ATOMS: atom_id res chain seq x y z
N LEU A 1 -7.46 17.34 -15.61
CA LEU A 1 -6.25 17.06 -14.80
C LEU A 1 -5.19 18.12 -15.00
N ARG A 2 -4.82 18.46 -16.25
CA ARG A 2 -3.78 19.45 -16.55
C ARG A 2 -3.88 20.79 -15.79
N GLN A 3 -5.06 21.40 -15.76
CA GLN A 3 -5.27 22.69 -15.06
C GLN A 3 -5.02 22.57 -13.55
N ILE A 4 -5.43 21.45 -12.95
CA ILE A 4 -5.18 21.19 -11.52
C ILE A 4 -3.68 20.97 -11.28
N ALA A 5 -3.01 20.25 -12.17
CA ALA A 5 -1.57 19.99 -12.08
C ALA A 5 -0.75 21.29 -12.10
N VAL A 6 -1.12 22.26 -12.94
CA VAL A 6 -0.50 23.60 -12.97
C VAL A 6 -0.61 24.30 -11.61
N GLU A 7 -1.81 24.29 -11.00
CA GLU A 7 -2.01 24.92 -9.69
C GLU A 7 -1.22 24.21 -8.58
N MET A 8 -1.15 22.88 -8.62
CA MET A 8 -0.38 22.09 -7.66
C MET A 8 1.13 22.34 -7.80
N ASP A 9 1.66 22.38 -9.03
CA ASP A 9 3.07 22.67 -9.32
C ASP A 9 3.44 24.12 -8.95
N SER A 10 2.53 25.08 -9.16
CA SER A 10 2.72 26.47 -8.73
C SER A 10 2.90 26.58 -7.21
N ALA A 11 2.15 25.80 -6.43
CA ALA A 11 2.23 25.79 -4.98
C ALA A 11 3.42 24.97 -4.44
N ALA A 12 3.72 23.82 -5.05
CA ALA A 12 4.79 22.92 -4.61
C ALA A 12 6.19 23.30 -5.12
N GLY A 13 6.25 24.03 -6.24
CA GLY A 13 7.48 24.29 -7.00
C GLY A 13 7.87 23.11 -7.89
N GLY A 14 8.30 23.39 -9.12
CA GLY A 14 8.67 22.38 -10.11
C GLY A 14 7.54 22.07 -11.09
N ASP A 15 7.56 20.86 -11.67
CA ASP A 15 6.65 20.40 -12.73
C ASP A 15 6.16 18.96 -12.52
N ALA A 16 6.28 18.42 -11.29
CA ALA A 16 6.05 17.01 -11.01
C ALA A 16 4.63 16.55 -11.36
N TYR A 17 3.61 17.38 -11.09
CA TYR A 17 2.22 17.04 -11.40
C TYR A 17 1.94 17.10 -12.90
N GLN A 18 2.46 18.10 -13.60
CA GLN A 18 2.34 18.20 -15.05
C GLN A 18 3.09 17.06 -15.76
N ALA A 19 4.29 16.71 -15.32
CA ALA A 19 5.07 15.61 -15.87
C ALA A 19 4.33 14.25 -15.75
N VAL A 20 3.61 14.03 -14.66
CA VAL A 20 2.74 12.86 -14.51
C VAL A 20 1.57 12.90 -15.50
N CYS A 21 0.95 14.07 -15.73
CA CYS A 21 -0.09 14.21 -16.75
C CYS A 21 0.44 13.86 -18.15
N ASP A 22 1.62 14.38 -18.53
CA ASP A 22 2.25 14.05 -19.82
C ASP A 22 2.51 12.56 -19.96
N LYS A 23 3.08 11.95 -18.92
CA LYS A 23 3.37 10.51 -18.90
C LYS A 23 2.10 9.67 -19.08
N LEU A 24 1.03 9.98 -18.35
CA LEU A 24 -0.20 9.18 -18.38
C LEU A 24 -1.04 9.44 -19.63
N GLU A 25 -1.02 10.66 -20.18
CA GLU A 25 -1.66 10.97 -21.46
C GLU A 25 -1.04 10.13 -22.59
N ALA A 26 0.30 9.96 -22.58
CA ALA A 26 0.99 9.10 -23.55
C ALA A 26 0.54 7.62 -23.50
N TRP A 27 -0.01 7.13 -22.38
CA TRP A 27 -0.48 5.75 -22.25
C TRP A 27 -1.80 5.50 -23.00
N ILE A 28 -2.53 6.56 -23.38
CA ILE A 28 -3.76 6.46 -24.18
C ILE A 28 -3.41 5.93 -25.58
N ASP A 29 -2.38 6.51 -26.19
CA ASP A 29 -1.92 6.12 -27.53
C ASP A 29 -1.01 4.89 -27.51
N ASN A 30 -0.41 4.58 -26.35
CA ASN A 30 0.55 3.49 -26.16
C ASN A 30 0.09 2.58 -24.99
N PRO A 31 -0.92 1.72 -25.21
CA PRO A 31 -1.56 0.93 -24.15
C PRO A 31 -0.63 -0.08 -23.46
N GLU A 32 0.46 -0.48 -24.11
CA GLU A 32 1.52 -1.32 -23.52
C GLU A 32 2.25 -0.62 -22.35
N LEU A 33 2.23 0.71 -22.32
CA LEU A 33 2.76 1.48 -21.20
C LEU A 33 1.88 1.40 -19.95
N THR A 34 0.62 0.98 -20.08
CA THR A 34 -0.24 0.76 -18.91
C THR A 34 0.32 -0.33 -18.00
N ILE A 35 0.02 -0.26 -16.69
CA ILE A 35 0.49 -1.29 -15.75
C ILE A 35 0.02 -2.69 -16.15
N SER A 36 -1.21 -2.82 -16.67
CA SER A 36 -1.71 -4.10 -17.22
C SER A 36 -0.94 -4.55 -18.46
N GLY A 37 -0.56 -3.62 -19.35
CA GLY A 37 0.26 -3.92 -20.53
C GLY A 37 1.65 -4.42 -20.15
N GLN A 38 2.31 -3.69 -19.25
CA GLN A 38 3.63 -4.07 -18.70
C GLN A 38 3.58 -5.42 -17.98
N LEU A 39 2.55 -5.66 -17.16
CA LEU A 39 2.38 -6.93 -16.45
C LEU A 39 2.15 -8.08 -17.42
N LEU A 40 1.39 -7.87 -18.49
CA LEU A 40 1.16 -8.88 -19.53
C LEU A 40 2.46 -9.22 -20.25
N GLU A 41 3.27 -8.24 -20.64
CA GLU A 41 4.56 -8.48 -21.29
C GLU A 41 5.53 -9.23 -20.37
N LEU A 42 5.63 -8.81 -19.10
CA LEU A 42 6.44 -9.52 -18.11
C LEU A 42 5.95 -10.96 -17.88
N THR A 43 4.63 -11.17 -17.93
CA THR A 43 4.01 -12.50 -17.84
C THR A 43 4.38 -13.38 -19.03
N LYS A 44 4.39 -12.84 -20.24
CA LYS A 44 4.84 -13.55 -21.44
C LYS A 44 6.34 -13.89 -21.35
N GLU A 45 7.16 -12.94 -20.94
CA GLU A 45 8.61 -13.09 -20.79
C GLU A 45 8.98 -14.19 -19.79
N LEU A 46 8.39 -14.16 -18.60
CA LEU A 46 8.68 -15.12 -17.54
C LEU A 46 7.91 -16.43 -17.70
N GLY A 47 6.92 -16.49 -18.59
CA GLY A 47 6.15 -17.70 -18.89
C GLY A 47 5.11 -18.03 -17.82
N GLY A 48 4.47 -17.02 -17.23
CA GLY A 48 3.29 -17.17 -16.37
C GLY A 48 3.30 -16.31 -15.10
N LEU A 49 2.11 -15.99 -14.59
CA LEU A 49 1.90 -15.09 -13.44
C LEU A 49 2.58 -15.57 -12.16
N GLY A 50 2.60 -16.89 -11.90
CA GLY A 50 3.29 -17.44 -10.73
C GLY A 50 4.78 -17.13 -10.73
N LYS A 51 5.43 -17.20 -11.90
CA LYS A 51 6.85 -16.86 -12.06
C LYS A 51 7.10 -15.36 -11.93
N VAL A 52 6.20 -14.53 -12.45
CA VAL A 52 6.23 -13.07 -12.23
C VAL A 52 6.17 -12.75 -10.73
N GLY A 53 5.20 -13.32 -10.02
CA GLY A 53 5.04 -13.12 -8.58
C GLY A 53 6.28 -13.55 -7.79
N CYS A 54 6.84 -14.73 -8.09
CA CYS A 54 8.08 -15.17 -7.45
C CYS A 54 9.26 -14.24 -7.76
N ALA A 55 9.46 -13.85 -9.01
CA ALA A 55 10.58 -12.98 -9.42
C ALA A 55 10.50 -11.60 -8.74
N LEU A 56 9.33 -10.95 -8.78
CA LEU A 56 9.12 -9.67 -8.11
C LEU A 56 9.21 -9.79 -6.58
N GLY A 57 8.66 -10.86 -6.00
CA GLY A 57 8.75 -11.10 -4.56
C GLY A 57 10.19 -11.28 -4.07
N MET A 58 11.02 -12.02 -4.82
CA MET A 58 12.44 -12.18 -4.51
C MET A 58 13.19 -10.84 -4.63
N LYS A 59 12.97 -10.11 -5.73
CA LYS A 59 13.57 -8.79 -5.96
C LYS A 59 13.24 -7.82 -4.82
N PHE A 60 11.96 -7.65 -4.50
CA PHE A 60 11.54 -6.71 -3.46
C PHE A 60 11.94 -7.15 -2.06
N ARG A 61 12.08 -8.46 -1.80
CA ARG A 61 12.67 -8.95 -0.55
C ARG A 61 14.13 -8.48 -0.41
N GLU A 62 14.94 -8.65 -1.45
CA GLU A 62 16.34 -8.23 -1.44
C GLU A 62 16.49 -6.72 -1.27
N GLU A 63 15.71 -5.93 -2.03
CA GLU A 63 15.70 -4.48 -1.92
C GLU A 63 15.30 -4.00 -0.51
N ASN A 64 14.26 -4.58 0.09
CA ASN A 64 13.82 -4.20 1.43
C ASN A 64 14.81 -4.61 2.53
N LEU A 65 15.51 -5.76 2.38
CA LEU A 65 16.55 -6.17 3.33
C LEU A 65 17.80 -5.29 3.26
N ALA A 66 18.12 -4.78 2.06
CA ALA A 66 19.23 -3.86 1.87
C ALA A 66 18.88 -2.41 2.26
N HIS A 67 17.58 -2.09 2.33
CA HIS A 67 17.10 -0.74 2.63
C HIS A 67 17.23 -0.43 4.13
N GLY A 68 17.97 0.63 4.46
CA GLY A 68 18.04 1.16 5.81
C GLY A 68 16.79 1.97 6.18
N TYR A 69 16.48 2.08 7.47
CA TYR A 69 15.36 2.92 7.88
C TYR A 69 15.61 4.41 7.56
N GLN A 70 14.56 5.11 7.09
CA GLN A 70 14.63 6.54 6.73
C GLN A 70 13.95 7.47 7.74
N HIS A 71 12.75 7.10 8.20
CA HIS A 71 11.97 7.90 9.15
C HIS A 71 11.89 7.27 10.54
N TYR A 72 11.76 5.94 10.59
CA TYR A 72 11.76 5.18 11.83
C TYR A 72 13.17 4.66 12.16
N SER A 73 13.34 4.08 13.34
CA SER A 73 14.52 3.29 13.69
C SER A 73 14.11 1.88 14.07
N GLN A 74 15.07 0.96 14.10
CA GLN A 74 14.84 -0.38 14.62
C GLN A 74 14.28 -0.33 16.06
N ASP A 75 14.86 0.51 16.92
CA ASP A 75 14.42 0.64 18.32
C ASP A 75 12.97 1.12 18.44
N ILE A 76 12.52 2.04 17.59
CA ILE A 76 11.12 2.50 17.56
C ILE A 76 10.19 1.35 17.16
N MET A 77 10.59 0.57 16.15
CA MET A 77 9.78 -0.57 15.69
C MET A 77 9.70 -1.68 16.77
N GLU A 78 10.82 -2.03 17.40
CA GLU A 78 10.86 -3.03 18.48
C GLU A 78 10.06 -2.58 19.71
N THR A 79 10.10 -1.28 20.04
CA THR A 79 9.26 -0.71 21.10
C THR A 79 7.78 -0.89 20.77
N GLU A 80 7.37 -0.69 19.51
CA GLU A 80 5.97 -0.87 19.12
C GLU A 80 5.54 -2.34 19.08
N VAL A 81 6.45 -3.30 18.85
CA VAL A 81 6.16 -4.73 19.03
C VAL A 81 5.72 -5.01 20.47
N ALA A 82 6.49 -4.58 21.47
CA ALA A 82 6.14 -4.79 22.87
C ALA A 82 4.85 -4.05 23.26
N SER A 83 4.72 -2.80 22.82
CA SER A 83 3.55 -1.94 23.07
C SER A 83 2.27 -2.53 22.48
N SER A 84 2.30 -3.04 21.25
CA SER A 84 1.12 -3.62 20.60
C SER A 84 0.63 -4.91 21.27
N VAL A 85 1.56 -5.79 21.67
CA VAL A 85 1.23 -7.03 22.40
C VAL A 85 0.61 -6.70 23.76
N GLU A 86 1.15 -5.73 24.49
CA GLU A 86 0.60 -5.33 25.78
C GLU A 86 -0.79 -4.69 25.65
N LYS A 87 -1.01 -3.84 24.64
CA LYS A 87 -2.35 -3.29 24.35
C LYS A 87 -3.35 -4.38 24.01
N GLN A 88 -2.94 -5.40 23.25
CA GLN A 88 -3.79 -6.56 22.95
C GLN A 88 -4.18 -7.29 24.25
N ARG A 89 -3.20 -7.61 25.11
CA ARG A 89 -3.46 -8.27 26.39
C ARG A 89 -4.43 -7.47 27.26
N GLN A 90 -4.23 -6.15 27.35
CA GLN A 90 -5.11 -5.27 28.11
C GLN A 90 -6.54 -5.26 27.54
N ALA A 91 -6.69 -5.28 26.22
CA ALA A 91 -8.00 -5.37 25.58
C ALA A 91 -8.71 -6.69 25.95
N GLU A 92 -8.01 -7.82 25.78
CA GLU A 92 -8.52 -9.16 26.11
C GLU A 92 -8.89 -9.29 27.60
N GLU A 93 -8.12 -8.68 28.53
CA GLU A 93 -8.43 -8.68 29.96
C GLU A 93 -9.59 -7.75 30.33
N SER A 94 -9.85 -6.75 29.51
CA SER A 94 -10.95 -5.79 29.70
C SER A 94 -12.28 -6.28 29.14
N ASP A 95 -12.29 -7.39 28.40
CA ASP A 95 -13.51 -7.96 27.84
C ASP A 95 -14.44 -8.46 28.95
N THR A 96 -15.64 -7.90 28.98
CA THR A 96 -16.68 -8.24 29.97
C THR A 96 -17.85 -9.01 29.36
N LEU A 97 -17.94 -9.05 28.03
CA LEU A 97 -18.98 -9.74 27.27
C LEU A 97 -18.40 -11.00 26.64
N SER A 98 -19.24 -12.01 26.45
CA SER A 98 -18.92 -13.07 25.49
C SER A 98 -18.86 -12.48 24.07
N PHE A 99 -18.15 -13.16 23.18
CA PHE A 99 -18.04 -12.73 21.79
C PHE A 99 -19.41 -12.60 21.10
N ASP A 100 -20.34 -13.53 21.40
CA ASP A 100 -21.69 -13.50 20.84
C ASP A 100 -22.48 -12.26 21.33
N GLU A 101 -22.43 -11.95 22.63
CA GLU A 101 -23.09 -10.75 23.19
C GLU A 101 -22.49 -9.45 22.64
N PHE A 102 -21.17 -9.42 22.46
CA PHE A 102 -20.50 -8.30 21.80
C PHE A 102 -21.03 -8.09 20.38
N LEU A 103 -21.15 -9.15 19.57
CA LEU A 103 -21.65 -9.05 18.20
C LEU A 103 -23.12 -8.64 18.16
N GLU A 104 -23.97 -9.17 19.03
CA GLU A 104 -25.38 -8.77 19.12
C GLU A 104 -25.53 -7.27 19.43
N ASN A 105 -24.72 -6.75 20.35
CA ASN A 105 -24.69 -5.34 20.70
C ASN A 105 -24.12 -4.48 19.57
N TYR A 106 -23.01 -4.89 18.95
CA TYR A 106 -22.36 -4.18 17.86
C TYR A 106 -23.31 -3.97 16.66
N PHE A 107 -24.10 -5.00 16.32
CA PHE A 107 -25.04 -4.95 15.20
C PHE A 107 -26.47 -4.52 15.58
N ALA A 108 -26.70 -4.07 16.82
CA ALA A 108 -28.04 -3.67 17.28
C ALA A 108 -28.67 -2.55 16.42
N TYR A 109 -27.85 -1.69 15.79
CA TYR A 109 -28.32 -0.62 14.90
C TYR A 109 -28.99 -1.12 13.61
N LEU A 110 -28.78 -2.38 13.21
CA LEU A 110 -29.43 -2.98 12.03
C LEU A 110 -30.86 -3.45 12.29
N LYS A 111 -31.30 -3.45 13.56
CA LYS A 111 -32.65 -3.86 13.97
C LYS A 111 -33.61 -2.67 14.11
N GLN A 112 -33.18 -1.46 13.75
CA GLN A 112 -33.99 -0.24 13.65
C GLN A 112 -34.53 -0.09 12.23
#